data_AF-A0A6L7CDG0-F1
#
_entry.id   AF-A0A6L7CDG0-F1
#
_cell.length_a   1.000
_cell.length_b   1.000
_cell.length_c   1.000
_cell.angle_alpha   90.00
_cell.angle_beta   90.00
_cell.angle_gamma   90.00
#
_symmetry.space_group_name_H-M   'P 1'
#
loop_
_entity.id
_entity.type
_entity.pdbx_description
1 polymer ?
#
loop_
_entity_poly.entity_id
_entity_poly.type
_entity_poly.pdbx_seq_one_letter_code
_entity_poly.pdbx_strand_id
1 'polypeptide(L)'
;MKQDIEASVIGGLLIGGLTPTASDVLATLEPEAFSIPLYRKAFEVIRKQARNRNLIDALMVAEACGEEHFTSILMTSKNCPSAANLKGYAGMVADNYHRRLVLEIMDEMREPIQSGTIDTSSQAMDELVKRL
;
A
#
# COMPACT_ATOMS: atom_id res chain seq x y z
N MET A 1 12.58 8.50 -0.37
CA MET A 1 12.72 7.08 0.03
C MET A 1 11.38 6.35 0.17
N LYS A 2 10.43 6.75 1.04
CA LYS A 2 9.12 6.08 1.16
C LYS A 2 8.30 6.12 -0.14
N GLN A 3 8.27 7.28 -0.80
CA GLN A 3 7.58 7.47 -2.08
C GLN A 3 8.20 6.62 -3.19
N ASP A 4 9.54 6.52 -3.23
CA ASP A 4 10.27 5.75 -4.24
C ASP A 4 9.97 4.24 -4.16
N ILE A 5 9.74 3.73 -2.94
CA ILE A 5 9.40 2.32 -2.73
C ILE A 5 7.98 2.02 -3.20
N GLU A 6 6.98 2.85 -2.83
CA GLU A 6 5.61 2.69 -3.33
C GLU A 6 5.55 2.80 -4.85
N ALA A 7 6.25 3.78 -5.41
CA ALA A 7 6.42 3.94 -6.86
C ALA A 7 7.03 2.69 -7.51
N SER A 8 8.03 2.07 -6.85
CA SER A 8 8.67 0.84 -7.35
C SER A 8 7.74 -0.38 -7.33
N VAL A 9 6.80 -0.47 -6.38
CA VAL A 9 5.78 -1.53 -6.41
C VAL A 9 4.84 -1.33 -7.60
N ILE A 10 4.30 -0.12 -7.76
CA ILE A 10 3.41 0.19 -8.89
C ILE A 10 4.13 0.00 -10.22
N GLY A 11 5.32 0.58 -10.36
CA GLY A 11 6.11 0.46 -11.58
C GLY A 11 6.52 -0.99 -11.87
N GLY A 12 6.85 -1.78 -10.84
CA GLY A 12 7.17 -3.20 -10.98
C GLY A 12 5.99 -4.03 -11.49
N LEU A 13 4.77 -3.74 -11.00
CA LEU A 13 3.54 -4.37 -11.50
C LEU A 13 3.24 -3.96 -12.95
N LEU A 14 3.44 -2.68 -13.28
CA LEU A 14 3.15 -2.14 -14.62
C LEU A 14 4.15 -2.59 -15.69
N ILE A 15 5.44 -2.69 -15.37
CA ILE A 15 6.46 -3.20 -16.31
C ILE A 15 6.44 -4.73 -16.35
N GLY A 16 6.35 -5.39 -15.20
CA GLY A 16 6.44 -6.84 -15.10
C GLY A 16 5.19 -7.56 -15.61
N GLY A 17 4.04 -6.90 -15.59
CA GLY A 17 2.76 -7.50 -15.95
C GLY A 17 2.29 -8.54 -14.94
N LEU A 18 1.29 -9.34 -15.32
CA LEU A 18 0.68 -10.36 -14.46
C LEU A 18 1.54 -11.63 -14.37
N THR A 19 2.58 -11.57 -13.56
CA THR A 19 3.45 -12.71 -13.22
C THR A 19 2.97 -13.43 -11.95
N PRO A 20 3.46 -14.64 -11.64
CA PRO A 20 3.17 -15.29 -10.35
C PRO A 20 3.53 -14.41 -9.15
N THR A 21 4.68 -13.72 -9.19
CA THR A 21 5.08 -12.77 -8.14
C THR A 21 4.13 -11.58 -8.03
N ALA A 22 3.63 -11.07 -9.16
CA ALA A 22 2.61 -10.02 -9.14
C ALA A 22 1.31 -10.51 -8.50
N SER A 23 0.86 -11.73 -8.83
CA SER A 23 -0.32 -12.33 -8.21
C SER A 23 -0.17 -12.48 -6.69
N ASP A 24 0.97 -12.95 -6.22
CA ASP A 24 1.27 -13.07 -4.78
C ASP A 24 1.21 -11.70 -4.08
N VAL A 25 1.79 -10.66 -4.68
CA VAL A 25 1.76 -9.30 -4.13
C VAL A 25 0.33 -8.74 -4.09
N LEU A 26 -0.44 -8.93 -5.17
CA LEU A 26 -1.84 -8.48 -5.22
C LEU A 26 -2.75 -9.20 -4.23
N ALA A 27 -2.39 -10.40 -3.81
CA ALA A 27 -3.13 -11.19 -2.83
C ALA A 27 -2.76 -10.88 -1.37
N THR A 28 -1.58 -10.32 -1.13
CA THR A 28 -1.03 -10.13 0.23
C THR A 28 -0.95 -8.68 0.67
N LEU A 29 -0.83 -7.74 -0.26
CA LEU A 29 -0.74 -6.31 0.02
C LEU A 29 -2.11 -5.66 -0.17
N GLU A 30 -2.58 -4.95 0.85
CA GLU A 30 -3.82 -4.18 0.76
C GLU A 30 -3.58 -2.76 0.21
N PRO A 31 -4.54 -2.15 -0.52
CA PRO A 31 -4.42 -0.79 -1.04
C PRO A 31 -4.07 0.26 0.03
N GLU A 32 -4.59 0.10 1.25
CA GLU A 32 -4.37 0.99 2.39
C GLU A 32 -2.90 1.04 2.82
N ALA A 33 -2.12 0.02 2.41
CA ALA A 33 -0.69 -0.01 2.65
C ALA A 33 0.09 1.09 1.91
N PHE A 34 -0.48 1.62 0.82
CA PHE A 34 0.08 2.78 0.12
C PHE A 34 -0.32 4.06 0.85
N SER A 35 0.66 4.90 1.20
CA SER A 35 0.42 6.20 1.81
C SER A 35 0.07 7.28 0.78
N ILE A 36 0.51 7.11 -0.48
CA ILE A 36 0.22 8.05 -1.57
C ILE A 36 -1.15 7.71 -2.19
N PRO A 37 -2.12 8.64 -2.18
CA PRO A 37 -3.47 8.38 -2.72
C PRO A 37 -3.48 7.88 -4.17
N LEU A 38 -2.61 8.45 -5.02
CA LEU A 38 -2.46 8.01 -6.41
C LEU A 38 -2.03 6.54 -6.51
N TYR A 39 -1.07 6.10 -5.71
CA TYR A 39 -0.57 4.72 -5.77
C TYR A 39 -1.54 3.72 -5.15
N ARG A 40 -2.28 4.13 -4.10
CA ARG A 40 -3.44 3.36 -3.64
C ARG A 40 -4.43 3.13 -4.76
N LYS A 41 -4.83 4.22 -5.46
CA LYS A 41 -5.77 4.14 -6.57
C LYS A 41 -5.25 3.26 -7.71
N ALA A 42 -3.99 3.44 -8.10
CA ALA A 42 -3.36 2.65 -9.14
C ALA A 42 -3.34 1.15 -8.77
N PHE A 43 -3.00 0.82 -7.52
CA PHE A 43 -2.99 -0.55 -7.03
C PHE A 43 -4.39 -1.20 -7.06
N GLU A 44 -5.44 -0.49 -6.64
CA GLU A 44 -6.83 -0.96 -6.75
C GLU A 44 -7.21 -1.29 -8.20
N VAL A 45 -6.84 -0.40 -9.13
CA VAL A 45 -7.11 -0.57 -10.56
C VAL A 45 -6.35 -1.78 -11.10
N ILE A 46 -5.07 -1.92 -10.77
CA ILE A 46 -4.23 -3.07 -11.15
C ILE A 46 -4.85 -4.37 -10.62
N ARG A 47 -5.22 -4.41 -9.33
CA ARG A 47 -5.86 -5.57 -8.70
C ARG A 47 -7.16 -5.95 -9.40
N LYS A 48 -7.97 -4.96 -9.78
CA LYS A 48 -9.21 -5.15 -10.55
C LYS A 48 -8.94 -5.68 -11.96
N GLN A 49 -7.95 -5.16 -12.66
CA GLN A 49 -7.57 -5.64 -13.99
C GLN A 49 -7.05 -7.07 -13.95
N ALA A 50 -6.13 -7.39 -13.04
CA ALA A 50 -5.59 -8.73 -12.87
C ALA A 50 -6.72 -9.74 -12.63
N ARG A 51 -7.65 -9.43 -11.72
CA ARG A 51 -8.78 -10.32 -11.40
C ARG A 51 -9.79 -10.47 -12.55
N ASN A 52 -10.15 -9.37 -13.21
CA ASN A 52 -11.28 -9.37 -14.13
C ASN A 52 -10.88 -9.62 -15.59
N ARG A 53 -9.62 -9.34 -15.96
CA ARG A 53 -9.11 -9.38 -17.34
C ARG A 53 -7.90 -10.28 -17.50
N ASN A 54 -7.36 -10.83 -16.41
CA ASN A 54 -6.16 -11.66 -16.42
C ASN A 54 -4.96 -10.97 -17.10
N LEU A 55 -4.83 -9.65 -16.89
CA LEU A 55 -3.73 -8.82 -17.41
C LEU A 55 -3.49 -7.62 -16.49
N ILE A 56 -2.30 -7.02 -16.62
CA ILE A 56 -1.95 -5.71 -16.05
C ILE A 56 -1.40 -4.87 -17.20
N ASP A 57 -2.04 -3.74 -17.49
CA ASP A 57 -1.64 -2.86 -18.60
C ASP A 57 -1.51 -1.40 -18.14
N ALA A 58 -0.35 -0.80 -18.39
CA ALA A 58 -0.03 0.53 -17.91
C ALA A 58 -0.88 1.63 -18.54
N LEU A 59 -1.29 1.47 -19.80
CA LEU A 59 -2.15 2.44 -20.48
C LEU A 59 -3.54 2.44 -19.84
N MET A 60 -4.15 1.26 -19.68
CA MET A 60 -5.45 1.11 -19.04
C MET A 60 -5.46 1.57 -17.58
N VAL A 61 -4.35 1.34 -16.85
CA VAL A 61 -4.23 1.83 -15.47
C VAL A 61 -4.15 3.35 -15.44
N ALA A 62 -3.36 3.95 -16.33
CA ALA A 62 -3.22 5.40 -16.44
C ALA A 62 -4.56 6.07 -16.78
N GLU A 63 -5.30 5.54 -17.76
CA GLU A 63 -6.65 6.04 -18.12
C GLU A 63 -7.63 5.97 -16.94
N ALA A 64 -7.64 4.86 -16.21
CA ALA A 64 -8.52 4.68 -15.07
C ALA A 64 -8.16 5.52 -13.83
N CYS A 65 -6.94 6.08 -13.79
CA CYS A 65 -6.49 7.00 -12.74
C CYS A 65 -6.80 8.47 -13.05
N GLY A 66 -7.28 8.81 -14.26
CA GLY A 66 -7.59 10.18 -14.67
C GLY A 66 -6.49 10.82 -15.54
N GLU A 67 -6.89 11.75 -16.41
CA GLU A 67 -5.99 12.43 -17.37
C GLU A 67 -4.85 13.19 -16.65
N GLU A 68 -5.15 13.80 -15.50
CA GLU A 68 -4.21 14.53 -14.67
C GLU A 68 -3.10 13.64 -14.08
N HIS A 69 -3.33 12.33 -14.02
CA HIS A 69 -2.40 11.34 -13.46
C HIS A 69 -1.78 10.43 -14.51
N PHE A 70 -2.24 10.52 -15.75
CA PHE A 70 -1.83 9.64 -16.84
C PHE A 70 -0.31 9.61 -17.04
N THR A 71 0.30 10.78 -17.18
CA THR A 71 1.76 10.91 -17.35
C THR A 71 2.51 10.38 -16.11
N SER A 72 2.01 10.67 -14.91
CA SER A 72 2.63 10.25 -13.66
C SER A 72 2.67 8.72 -13.53
N ILE A 73 1.60 8.02 -13.93
CA ILE A 73 1.54 6.55 -13.92
C ILE A 73 2.51 5.96 -14.95
N LEU A 74 2.53 6.48 -16.18
CA LEU A 74 3.44 5.98 -17.20
C LEU A 74 4.91 6.22 -16.85
N MET A 75 5.23 7.36 -16.24
CA MET A 75 6.58 7.66 -15.77
C MET A 75 6.96 6.78 -14.57
N THR A 76 6.00 6.46 -13.69
CA THR A 76 6.23 5.52 -12.56
C THR A 76 6.62 4.14 -13.07
N SER A 77 5.96 3.66 -14.14
CA SER A 77 6.36 2.44 -14.84
C SER A 77 7.81 2.55 -15.32
N LYS A 78 8.13 3.54 -16.16
CA LYS A 78 9.47 3.72 -16.74
C LYS A 78 10.61 3.86 -15.73
N ASN A 79 10.33 4.49 -14.58
CA ASN A 79 11.33 4.77 -13.56
C ASN A 79 11.50 3.63 -12.54
N CYS A 80 10.78 2.51 -12.71
CA CYS A 80 10.95 1.34 -11.85
C CYS A 80 12.38 0.78 -11.98
N PRO A 81 13.17 0.73 -10.89
CA PRO A 81 14.56 0.26 -10.95
C PRO A 81 14.68 -1.19 -11.41
N SER A 82 13.81 -2.08 -10.93
CA SER A 82 13.77 -3.48 -11.34
C SER A 82 12.45 -4.14 -10.95
N ALA A 83 11.69 -4.63 -11.92
CA ALA A 83 10.49 -5.42 -11.67
C ALA A 83 10.79 -6.76 -10.98
N ALA A 84 12.02 -7.29 -11.12
CA ALA A 84 12.43 -8.54 -10.45
C ALA A 84 12.44 -8.41 -8.92
N ASN A 85 12.57 -7.19 -8.39
CA ASN A 85 12.59 -6.92 -6.95
C ASN A 85 11.19 -6.63 -6.37
N LEU A 86 10.12 -6.83 -7.14
CA LEU A 86 8.74 -6.49 -6.77
C LEU A 86 8.36 -6.99 -5.36
N LYS A 87 8.66 -8.25 -5.03
CA LYS A 87 8.36 -8.83 -3.71
C LYS A 87 9.06 -8.09 -2.57
N GLY A 88 10.31 -7.67 -2.78
CA GLY A 88 11.08 -6.90 -1.81
C GLY A 88 10.46 -5.53 -1.55
N TYR A 89 10.11 -4.80 -2.62
CA TYR A 89 9.44 -3.50 -2.49
C TYR A 89 8.08 -3.63 -1.81
N ALA A 90 7.28 -4.64 -2.16
CA ALA A 90 5.98 -4.90 -1.54
C ALA A 90 6.12 -5.18 -0.04
N GLY A 91 7.11 -5.97 0.37
CA GLY A 91 7.43 -6.21 1.78
C GLY A 91 7.76 -4.91 2.52
N MET A 92 8.57 -4.03 1.93
CA MET A 92 8.88 -2.73 2.53
C MET A 92 7.65 -1.81 2.65
N VAL A 93 6.72 -1.84 1.69
CA VAL A 93 5.44 -1.11 1.79
C VAL A 93 4.59 -1.68 2.92
N ALA A 94 4.47 -3.01 3.00
CA ALA A 94 3.73 -3.69 4.07
C ALA A 94 4.30 -3.37 5.46
N ASP A 95 5.62 -3.43 5.63
CA ASP A 95 6.27 -3.09 6.91
C ASP A 95 5.99 -1.64 7.30
N ASN A 96 6.05 -0.73 6.34
CA ASN A 96 5.74 0.68 6.58
C ASN A 96 4.26 0.90 6.92
N TYR A 97 3.36 0.09 6.37
CA TYR A 97 1.95 0.12 6.72
C TYR A 97 1.72 -0.36 8.15
N HIS A 98 2.31 -1.49 8.53
CA HIS A 98 2.23 -2.00 9.91
C HIS A 98 2.77 -0.97 10.91
N ARG A 99 3.88 -0.30 10.61
CA ARG A 99 4.39 0.79 11.45
C ARG A 99 3.39 1.94 11.60
N ARG A 100 2.66 2.30 10.54
CA ARG A 100 1.62 3.35 10.64
C ARG A 100 0.45 2.90 11.49
N LEU A 101 -0.02 1.65 11.33
CA LEU A 101 -1.10 1.11 12.14
C LEU A 101 -0.74 1.09 13.63
N VAL A 102 0.47 0.66 13.97
CA VAL A 102 0.95 0.67 15.36
C VAL A 102 0.94 2.09 15.93
N LEU A 103 1.42 3.08 15.18
CA LEU A 103 1.41 4.48 15.62
C LEU A 103 -0.01 5.02 15.80
N GLU A 104 -0.92 4.69 14.89
CA GLU A 104 -2.33 5.08 14.97
C GLU A 104 -3.03 4.48 16.20
N ILE A 105 -2.79 3.20 16.49
CA ILE A 105 -3.32 2.55 17.70
C ILE A 105 -2.74 3.20 18.96
N MET A 106 -1.44 3.52 18.98
CA MET A 106 -0.82 4.21 20.11
C MET A 106 -1.44 5.60 20.33
N ASP A 107 -1.67 6.35 19.27
CA ASP A 107 -2.30 7.67 19.34
C ASP A 107 -3.77 7.59 19.78
N GLU A 108 -4.54 6.60 19.29
CA GLU A 108 -5.92 6.33 19.70
C GLU A 108 -6.02 6.05 21.21
N MET A 109 -5.07 5.27 21.74
CA MET A 109 -5.06 4.88 23.16
C MET A 109 -4.45 5.94 24.07
N ARG A 110 -3.77 6.96 23.52
CA ARG A 110 -3.04 7.97 24.30
C ARG A 110 -3.96 8.79 25.22
N GLU A 111 -5.07 9.30 24.69
CA GLU A 111 -5.97 10.20 25.43
C GLU A 111 -6.73 9.49 26.56
N PRO A 112 -7.32 8.29 26.36
CA PRO A 112 -7.90 7.49 27.44
C PRO A 112 -6.90 7.12 28.55
N ILE A 113 -5.63 6.83 28.19
CA ILE A 113 -4.60 6.51 29.18
C ILE A 113 -4.20 7.74 29.99
N GLN A 114 -4.06 8.90 29.35
CA GLN A 114 -3.51 10.09 30.00
C GLN A 114 -4.54 10.84 30.87
N SER A 115 -5.81 10.87 30.45
CA SER A 115 -6.85 11.70 31.07
C SER A 115 -8.03 10.92 31.63
N GLY A 116 -8.05 9.60 31.44
CA GLY A 116 -9.11 8.74 31.93
C GLY A 116 -9.09 8.53 33.45
N THR A 117 -10.16 7.92 33.96
CA THR A 117 -10.14 7.27 35.28
C THR A 117 -9.26 6.02 35.24
N ILE A 118 -8.81 5.54 36.40
CA ILE A 118 -8.00 4.32 36.52
C ILE A 118 -8.61 3.14 35.75
N ASP A 119 -9.93 2.97 35.81
CA ASP A 119 -10.64 1.90 35.09
C ASP A 119 -10.55 2.06 33.58
N THR A 120 -10.81 3.27 33.06
CA THR A 120 -10.73 3.56 31.61
C THR A 120 -9.31 3.47 31.07
N SER A 121 -8.31 3.91 31.85
CA SER A 121 -6.91 3.81 31.47
C SER A 121 -6.44 2.34 31.47
N SER A 122 -6.93 1.51 32.40
CA SER A 122 -6.64 0.08 32.43
C SER A 122 -7.20 -0.64 31.20
N GLN A 123 -8.46 -0.36 30.85
CA GLN A 123 -9.09 -0.93 29.65
C GLN A 123 -8.37 -0.51 28.35
N ALA A 124 -7.95 0.75 28.25
CA ALA A 124 -7.21 1.24 27.09
C ALA A 124 -5.82 0.58 26.96
N MET A 125 -5.12 0.32 28.08
CA MET A 125 -3.86 -0.43 28.06
C MET A 125 -4.05 -1.89 27.64
N ASP A 126 -5.09 -2.56 28.12
CA ASP A 126 -5.40 -3.93 27.71
C ASP A 126 -5.72 -4.03 26.22
N GLU A 127 -6.50 -3.07 25.69
CA GLU A 127 -6.83 -3.01 24.26
C GLU A 127 -5.62 -2.69 23.39
N LEU A 128 -4.72 -1.80 23.85
CA LEU A 128 -3.44 -1.56 23.18
C LEU A 128 -2.63 -2.85 23.05
N VAL A 129 -2.44 -3.59 24.14
CA VAL A 129 -1.65 -4.84 24.14
C VAL A 129 -2.27 -5.89 23.23
N LYS A 130 -3.60 -5.94 23.14
CA LYS A 130 -4.32 -6.90 22.29
C LYS A 130 -4.23 -6.60 20.80
N ARG A 131 -4.06 -5.34 20.40
CA ARG A 131 -4.02 -4.90 18.99
C ARG A 131 -2.59 -4.80 18.42
N LEU A 132 -1.56 -4.93 19.24
CA LEU A 132 -0.15 -5.02 18.83
C LEU A 132 0.22 -6.45 18.41
#